data_AF-A0A1E5NJA0-F1
#
_entry.id   AF-A0A1E5NJA0-F1
#
_cell.length_a   1.000
_cell.length_b   1.000
_cell.length_c   1.000
_cell.angle_alpha   90.00
_cell.angle_beta   90.00
_cell.angle_gamma   90.00
#
_symmetry.space_group_name_H-M   'P 1'
#
loop_
_entity.id
_entity.type
_entity.pdbx_description
1 polymer ?
#
loop_
_entity_poly.entity_id
_entity_poly.type
_entity_poly.pdbx_seq_one_letter_code
_entity_poly.pdbx_strand_id
1 'polypeptide(L)'
;MLGSFEIEVLQKNAVSAEIQHIFDEATNMQGVRRELMLYLGRQLVHGYNYAYISRSEIVVPYSVPYYELIIVNVTYDNGNIKISDLKATTIIKNAEKGMFGGITCSKADEAIIRIIDSVYANELINLFNSAVSNTKNIKEGTEEEMKLVKKVKEYDYDVELYLGDKLVTGIDYYYIAQVQNVETTVKGIQLVTVNNPSSGSKVVEIKDIL
;
A
#
# COMPACT_ATOMS: atom_id res chain seq x y z
N MET A 1 -7.91 9.92 20.28
CA MET A 1 -9.16 9.15 20.11
C MET A 1 -8.83 7.69 20.32
N LEU A 2 -9.54 6.99 21.21
CA LEU A 2 -9.44 5.53 21.30
C LEU A 2 -10.12 4.93 20.06
N GLY A 3 -9.44 4.07 19.31
CA GLY A 3 -10.06 3.22 18.28
C GLY A 3 -9.83 3.58 16.80
N SER A 4 -9.18 4.67 16.42
CA SER A 4 -8.82 4.96 15.01
C SER A 4 -7.31 5.11 14.82
N PHE A 5 -6.80 4.79 13.64
CA PHE A 5 -5.38 4.96 13.33
C PHE A 5 -5.03 6.44 13.17
N GLU A 6 -3.96 6.85 13.85
CA GLU A 6 -3.20 8.06 13.57
C GLU A 6 -2.27 7.75 12.39
N ILE A 7 -2.64 8.21 11.20
CA ILE A 7 -1.89 7.96 9.96
C ILE A 7 -0.68 8.90 9.86
N GLU A 8 0.49 8.28 9.77
CA GLU A 8 1.80 8.91 9.60
C GLU A 8 2.63 8.00 8.70
N VAL A 9 2.55 8.23 7.39
CA VAL A 9 3.28 7.38 6.45
C VAL A 9 4.76 7.74 6.45
N LEU A 10 5.60 6.75 6.76
CA LEU A 10 7.05 6.87 6.68
C LEU A 10 7.60 5.80 5.74
N GLN A 11 8.41 6.24 4.79
CA GLN A 11 9.18 5.36 3.91
C GLN A 11 10.29 4.67 4.70
N LYS A 12 10.70 3.47 4.27
CA LYS A 12 11.67 2.61 5.01
C LYS A 12 12.96 3.29 5.48
N ASN A 13 13.43 4.32 4.78
CA ASN A 13 14.65 5.06 5.14
C ASN A 13 14.43 6.17 6.20
N ALA A 14 13.18 6.51 6.51
CA ALA A 14 12.78 7.52 7.47
C ALA A 14 12.17 6.90 8.75
N VAL A 15 11.98 5.58 8.79
CA VAL A 15 11.45 4.86 9.95
C VAL A 15 12.46 4.90 11.11
N SER A 16 11.98 5.15 12.33
CA SER A 16 12.83 5.15 13.53
C SER A 16 13.32 3.75 13.88
N ALA A 17 14.44 3.67 14.61
CA ALA A 17 14.99 2.39 15.05
C ALA A 17 14.00 1.57 15.91
N GLU A 18 13.18 2.25 16.72
CA GLU A 18 12.16 1.59 17.54
C GLU A 18 11.04 0.95 16.68
N ILE A 19 10.51 1.71 15.71
CA ILE A 19 9.45 1.21 14.81
C ILE A 19 10.00 0.06 13.94
N GLN A 20 11.22 0.20 13.45
CA GLN A 20 11.91 -0.87 12.72
C GLN A 20 12.09 -2.11 13.61
N HIS A 21 12.51 -1.94 14.86
CA HIS A 21 12.68 -3.05 15.80
C HIS A 21 11.36 -3.79 16.08
N ILE A 22 10.24 -3.07 16.26
CA ILE A 22 8.92 -3.69 16.41
C ILE A 22 8.58 -4.57 15.21
N PHE A 23 8.81 -4.07 13.99
CA PHE A 23 8.58 -4.83 12.78
C PHE A 23 9.47 -6.07 12.72
N ASP A 24 10.77 -5.91 12.94
CA ASP A 24 11.75 -7.00 12.85
C ASP A 24 11.47 -8.08 13.90
N GLU A 25 11.25 -7.71 15.16
CA GLU A 25 10.95 -8.64 16.26
C GLU A 25 9.66 -9.43 15.98
N ALA A 26 8.61 -8.74 15.53
CA ALA A 26 7.32 -9.38 15.27
C ALA A 26 7.34 -10.26 14.01
N THR A 27 8.15 -9.93 13.01
CA THR A 27 8.18 -10.64 11.71
C THR A 27 9.30 -11.66 11.58
N ASN A 28 10.18 -11.80 12.58
CA ASN A 28 11.25 -12.80 12.65
C ASN A 28 10.72 -14.23 12.93
N MET A 29 9.72 -14.66 12.16
CA MET A 29 9.16 -16.01 12.17
C MET A 29 9.66 -16.81 10.97
N GLN A 30 9.95 -18.10 11.18
CA GLN A 30 10.48 -18.98 10.13
C GLN A 30 9.48 -19.17 8.98
N GLY A 31 9.98 -19.17 7.74
CA GLY A 31 9.24 -19.59 6.55
C GLY A 31 8.82 -18.46 5.58
N VAL A 32 8.88 -17.19 5.99
CA VAL A 32 8.62 -16.04 5.10
C VAL A 32 9.63 -14.94 5.37
N ARG A 33 10.36 -14.51 4.34
CA ARG A 33 11.19 -13.30 4.40
C ARG A 33 10.30 -12.09 4.19
N ARG A 34 10.36 -11.14 5.11
CA ARG A 34 9.59 -9.89 5.07
C ARG A 34 10.52 -8.70 5.06
N GLU A 35 10.21 -7.75 4.19
CA GLU A 35 10.95 -6.51 4.02
C GLU A 35 10.00 -5.33 4.24
N LEU A 36 10.33 -4.47 5.20
CA LEU A 36 9.55 -3.27 5.47
C LEU A 36 9.63 -2.30 4.29
N MET A 37 8.47 -1.90 3.77
CA MET A 37 8.35 -0.92 2.69
C MET A 37 7.82 0.41 3.19
N LEU A 38 6.74 0.38 3.99
CA LEU A 38 6.13 1.56 4.60
C LEU A 38 5.74 1.28 6.05
N TYR A 39 5.97 2.24 6.94
CA TYR A 39 5.18 2.40 8.15
C TYR A 39 3.98 3.31 7.84
N LEU A 40 2.79 2.96 8.33
CA LEU A 40 1.54 3.67 7.99
C LEU A 40 1.00 4.53 9.13
N GLY A 41 1.36 4.21 10.37
CA GLY A 41 0.81 4.87 11.55
C GLY A 41 0.51 3.91 12.68
N ARG A 42 -0.11 4.45 13.73
CA ARG A 42 -0.40 3.72 14.97
C ARG A 42 -1.82 3.96 15.47
N GLN A 43 -2.31 3.05 16.32
CA GLN A 43 -3.63 3.15 16.94
C GLN A 43 -3.51 2.76 18.42
N LEU A 44 -4.02 3.61 19.30
CA LEU A 44 -4.11 3.32 20.73
C LEU A 44 -5.25 2.32 20.99
N VAL A 45 -4.91 1.19 21.63
CA VAL A 45 -5.80 0.10 22.04
C VAL A 45 -5.39 -0.38 23.45
N HIS A 46 -5.48 -1.68 23.76
CA HIS A 46 -4.77 -2.28 24.89
C HIS A 46 -3.27 -2.39 24.58
N GLY A 47 -2.57 -1.25 24.65
CA GLY A 47 -1.25 -1.07 24.04
C GLY A 47 -1.37 -0.27 22.74
N TYR A 48 -0.53 -0.57 21.76
CA TYR A 48 -0.53 0.13 20.48
C TYR A 48 -0.50 -0.86 19.32
N ASN A 49 -1.37 -0.65 18.34
CA ASN A 49 -1.23 -1.27 17.03
C ASN A 49 -0.32 -0.39 16.17
N TYR A 50 0.67 -0.99 15.53
CA TYR A 50 1.52 -0.37 14.50
C TYR A 50 1.23 -1.03 13.16
N ALA A 51 0.98 -0.23 12.13
CA ALA A 51 0.65 -0.73 10.80
C ALA A 51 1.78 -0.53 9.79
N TYR A 52 1.99 -1.54 8.96
CA TYR A 52 3.09 -1.61 8.01
C TYR A 52 2.65 -2.20 6.67
N ILE A 53 3.26 -1.75 5.58
CA ILE A 53 3.28 -2.48 4.31
C ILE A 53 4.59 -3.24 4.22
N SER A 54 4.50 -4.55 4.02
CA SER A 54 5.63 -5.45 3.83
C SER A 54 5.61 -6.03 2.43
N ARG A 55 6.79 -6.11 1.80
CA ARG A 55 7.03 -7.03 0.69
C ARG A 55 7.49 -8.36 1.28
N SER A 56 6.76 -9.41 0.98
CA SER A 56 6.93 -10.73 1.60
C SER A 56 7.24 -11.78 0.54
N GLU A 57 8.04 -12.78 0.90
CA GLU A 57 8.41 -13.89 0.01
C GLU A 57 8.58 -15.16 0.84
N ILE A 58 7.90 -16.24 0.46
CA ILE A 58 8.01 -17.53 1.16
C ILE A 58 9.42 -18.07 0.95
N VAL A 59 10.06 -18.61 1.99
CA VAL A 59 11.43 -19.15 1.93
C VAL A 59 11.41 -20.59 1.39
N VAL A 60 11.01 -20.73 0.13
CA VAL A 60 11.05 -21.98 -0.65
C VAL A 60 11.58 -21.69 -2.06
N PRO A 61 12.17 -22.68 -2.76
CA PRO A 61 12.62 -22.48 -4.13
C PRO A 61 11.49 -21.98 -5.04
N TYR A 62 11.81 -20.99 -5.88
CA TYR A 62 10.89 -20.42 -6.88
C TYR A 62 9.63 -19.76 -6.31
N SER A 63 9.64 -19.36 -5.03
CA SER A 63 8.60 -18.50 -4.51
C SER A 63 8.56 -17.16 -5.25
N VAL A 64 7.39 -16.54 -5.24
CA VAL A 64 7.16 -15.23 -5.83
C VAL A 64 6.83 -14.24 -4.71
N PRO A 65 7.27 -12.98 -4.82
CA PRO A 65 6.96 -11.97 -3.82
C PRO A 65 5.46 -11.66 -3.79
N TYR A 66 5.00 -11.07 -2.70
CA TYR A 66 3.65 -10.55 -2.55
C TYR A 66 3.67 -9.41 -1.53
N TYR A 67 2.57 -8.67 -1.39
CA TYR A 67 2.51 -7.59 -0.40
C TYR A 67 1.45 -7.86 0.67
N GLU A 68 1.78 -7.50 1.90
CA GLU A 68 0.93 -7.66 3.08
C GLU A 68 0.77 -6.33 3.82
N LEU A 69 -0.43 -6.09 4.32
CA LEU A 69 -0.66 -5.20 5.45
C LEU A 69 -0.37 -5.98 6.73
N ILE A 70 0.59 -5.52 7.52
CA ILE A 70 0.94 -6.12 8.81
C ILE A 70 0.56 -5.14 9.91
N ILE A 71 -0.24 -5.61 10.87
CA ILE A 71 -0.57 -4.87 12.08
C ILE A 71 0.02 -5.62 13.26
N VAL A 72 0.92 -4.96 13.99
CA VAL A 72 1.58 -5.50 15.17
C VAL A 72 1.03 -4.82 16.40
N ASN A 73 0.46 -5.59 17.33
CA ASN A 73 0.06 -5.08 18.63
C ASN A 73 1.23 -5.22 19.61
N VAL A 74 1.56 -4.12 20.28
CA VAL A 74 2.61 -4.08 21.30
C VAL A 74 2.07 -3.56 22.62
N THR A 75 2.59 -4.13 23.69
CA THR A 75 2.44 -3.63 25.06
C THR A 75 3.81 -3.29 25.62
N TYR A 76 3.84 -2.40 26.62
CA TYR A 76 5.08 -1.99 27.26
C TYR A 76 5.07 -2.51 28.70
N ASP A 77 6.08 -3.30 29.06
CA ASP A 77 6.29 -3.81 30.42
C ASP A 77 7.65 -3.31 30.93
N ASN A 78 7.62 -2.42 31.92
CA ASN A 78 8.81 -1.74 32.46
C ASN A 78 9.71 -1.07 31.39
N GLY A 79 9.09 -0.55 30.33
CA GLY A 79 9.79 0.09 29.21
C GLY A 79 10.30 -0.87 28.13
N ASN A 80 10.13 -2.19 28.30
CA ASN A 80 10.43 -3.16 27.26
C ASN A 80 9.22 -3.37 26.36
N ILE A 81 9.47 -3.43 25.05
CA ILE A 81 8.46 -3.78 24.05
C ILE A 81 8.13 -5.26 24.19
N LYS A 82 6.84 -5.57 24.19
CA LYS A 82 6.33 -6.94 24.14
C LYS A 82 5.31 -7.05 23.03
N ILE A 83 5.62 -7.87 22.02
CA ILE A 83 4.67 -8.22 20.95
C ILE A 83 3.56 -9.08 21.56
N SER A 84 2.32 -8.59 21.49
CA SER A 84 1.14 -9.26 22.03
C SER A 84 0.32 -9.95 20.95
N ASP A 85 0.31 -9.40 19.73
CA ASP A 85 -0.37 -10.00 18.58
C ASP A 85 0.23 -9.52 17.26
N LEU A 86 0.07 -10.33 16.20
CA LEU A 86 0.42 -9.97 14.83
C LEU A 86 -0.68 -10.43 13.88
N LYS A 87 -1.19 -9.49 13.08
CA LYS A 87 -2.12 -9.77 11.99
C LYS A 87 -1.48 -9.39 10.66
N ALA A 88 -1.27 -10.39 9.79
CA ALA A 88 -0.84 -10.17 8.41
C ALA A 88 -2.02 -10.43 7.46
N THR A 89 -2.29 -9.48 6.55
CA THR A 89 -3.32 -9.59 5.53
C THR A 89 -2.71 -9.34 4.16
N THR A 90 -2.76 -10.33 3.27
CA THR A 90 -2.30 -10.15 1.89
C THR A 90 -3.14 -9.10 1.16
N ILE A 91 -2.49 -8.10 0.57
CA ILE A 91 -3.15 -7.03 -0.19
C ILE A 91 -3.04 -7.25 -1.70
N ILE A 92 -1.90 -7.75 -2.18
CA ILE A 92 -1.73 -8.22 -3.57
C ILE A 92 -0.84 -9.48 -3.59
N LYS A 93 -1.03 -10.34 -4.60
CA LYS A 93 -0.23 -11.56 -4.82
C LYS A 93 0.38 -11.52 -6.21
N ASN A 94 1.63 -11.94 -6.34
CA ASN A 94 2.25 -12.10 -7.64
C ASN A 94 1.66 -13.30 -8.39
N ALA A 95 1.76 -13.26 -9.72
CA ALA A 95 1.53 -14.36 -10.61
C ALA A 95 2.44 -15.52 -10.22
N GLU A 96 1.86 -16.71 -10.12
CA GLU A 96 2.66 -17.92 -9.98
C GLU A 96 3.49 -18.13 -11.25
N LYS A 97 4.69 -18.71 -11.07
CA LYS A 97 5.62 -18.95 -12.18
C LYS A 97 4.97 -19.81 -13.26
N GLY A 98 4.89 -19.28 -14.48
CA GLY A 98 4.30 -19.96 -15.64
C GLY A 98 2.80 -19.70 -15.86
N MET A 99 2.15 -18.93 -14.98
CA MET A 99 0.79 -18.47 -15.17
C MET A 99 0.77 -17.15 -15.95
N PHE A 100 0.03 -17.09 -17.06
CA PHE A 100 -0.16 -15.86 -17.83
C PHE A 100 -1.28 -15.01 -17.21
N GLY A 101 -1.07 -13.68 -17.17
CA GLY A 101 -2.11 -12.72 -16.79
C GLY A 101 -2.29 -12.46 -15.29
N GLY A 102 -1.34 -12.87 -14.44
CA GLY A 102 -1.31 -12.45 -13.02
C GLY A 102 -0.59 -11.11 -12.81
N ILE A 103 -0.53 -10.65 -11.56
CA ILE A 103 0.19 -9.42 -11.18
C ILE A 103 1.69 -9.72 -11.13
N THR A 104 2.54 -8.92 -11.76
CA THR A 104 3.98 -8.92 -11.52
C THR A 104 4.27 -7.95 -10.38
N CYS A 105 4.59 -8.46 -9.19
CA CYS A 105 4.94 -7.58 -8.06
C CYS A 105 6.29 -6.90 -8.30
N SER A 106 6.36 -5.61 -7.96
CA SER A 106 7.57 -4.80 -8.04
C SER A 106 8.68 -5.35 -7.14
N LYS A 107 9.93 -5.06 -7.51
CA LYS A 107 11.07 -5.27 -6.63
C LYS A 107 11.11 -4.20 -5.53
N ALA A 108 11.80 -4.50 -4.44
CA ALA A 108 11.90 -3.62 -3.27
C ALA A 108 12.56 -2.25 -3.56
N ASP A 109 13.40 -2.19 -4.59
CA ASP A 109 14.06 -0.99 -5.10
C ASP A 109 13.25 -0.24 -6.16
N GLU A 110 12.23 -0.86 -6.75
CA GLU A 110 11.27 -0.24 -7.68
C GLU A 110 10.05 0.31 -6.94
N ALA A 111 9.66 -0.34 -5.83
CA ALA A 111 8.42 -0.04 -5.12
C ALA A 111 8.40 1.35 -4.47
N ILE A 112 9.53 1.79 -3.93
CA ILE A 112 9.71 3.02 -3.15
C ILE A 112 9.84 4.29 -4.01
N ILE A 113 8.86 4.52 -4.88
CA ILE A 113 8.86 5.57 -5.91
C ILE A 113 9.05 7.00 -5.38
N ARG A 114 8.75 7.28 -4.11
CA ARG A 114 8.97 8.60 -3.48
C ARG A 114 10.43 8.86 -3.10
N ILE A 115 11.22 7.80 -2.92
CA ILE A 115 12.66 7.91 -2.57
C ILE A 115 13.53 7.82 -3.83
N ILE A 116 13.06 7.12 -4.86
CA ILE A 116 13.81 6.90 -6.09
C ILE A 116 13.74 8.15 -6.97
N ASP A 117 14.86 8.84 -7.13
CA ASP A 117 15.01 9.86 -8.17
C ASP A 117 15.33 9.22 -9.52
N SER A 118 14.28 8.77 -10.23
CA SER A 118 14.43 8.19 -11.57
C SER A 118 13.30 8.59 -12.50
N VAL A 119 13.59 8.58 -13.80
CA VAL A 119 12.58 8.79 -14.85
C VAL A 119 11.41 7.84 -14.69
N TYR A 120 11.70 6.56 -14.43
CA TYR A 120 10.67 5.53 -14.27
C TYR A 120 9.76 5.78 -13.05
N ALA A 121 10.32 6.13 -11.89
CA ALA A 121 9.54 6.48 -10.71
C ALA A 121 8.65 7.71 -10.94
N ASN A 122 9.19 8.73 -11.62
CA ASN A 122 8.43 9.93 -12.00
C ASN A 122 7.31 9.61 -13.00
N GLU A 123 7.53 8.72 -13.96
CA GLU A 123 6.50 8.25 -14.89
C GLU A 123 5.36 7.53 -14.16
N LEU A 124 5.66 6.67 -13.18
CA LEU A 124 4.65 6.00 -12.36
C LEU A 124 3.81 6.99 -11.53
N ILE A 125 4.46 7.97 -10.90
CA ILE A 125 3.76 9.03 -10.14
C ILE A 125 2.88 9.86 -11.07
N ASN A 126 3.38 10.24 -12.24
CA ASN A 126 2.62 11.01 -13.23
C ASN A 126 1.43 10.21 -13.76
N LEU A 127 1.61 8.91 -14.05
CA LEU A 127 0.54 8.03 -14.47
C LEU A 127 -0.58 7.98 -13.43
N PHE A 128 -0.22 7.81 -12.15
CA PHE A 128 -1.18 7.84 -11.04
C PHE A 128 -1.94 9.16 -10.99
N ASN A 129 -1.23 10.29 -11.01
CA ASN A 129 -1.83 11.63 -10.93
C ASN A 129 -2.75 11.92 -12.12
N SER A 130 -2.34 11.55 -13.34
CA SER A 130 -3.16 11.68 -14.54
C SER A 130 -4.40 10.80 -14.45
N ALA A 131 -4.29 9.56 -13.99
CA ALA A 131 -5.43 8.67 -13.82
C ALA A 131 -6.44 9.19 -12.79
N VAL A 132 -5.98 9.69 -11.64
CA VAL A 132 -6.83 10.33 -10.62
C VAL A 132 -7.55 11.54 -11.22
N SER A 133 -6.83 12.43 -11.89
CA SER A 133 -7.40 13.62 -12.55
C SER A 133 -8.42 13.27 -13.62
N ASN A 134 -8.08 12.35 -14.52
CA ASN A 134 -8.98 11.88 -15.57
C ASN A 134 -10.27 11.30 -14.97
N THR A 135 -10.15 10.50 -13.90
CA THR A 135 -11.31 9.93 -13.20
C THR A 135 -12.17 11.01 -12.56
N LYS A 136 -11.59 12.03 -11.91
CA LYS A 136 -12.34 13.18 -11.36
C LYS A 136 -13.16 13.90 -12.45
N ASN A 137 -12.67 13.92 -13.70
CA ASN A 137 -13.29 14.64 -14.81
C ASN A 137 -14.38 13.87 -15.57
N ILE A 138 -14.62 12.60 -15.23
CA ILE A 138 -15.72 11.82 -15.80
C ILE A 138 -17.07 12.43 -15.37
N LYS A 139 -17.95 12.67 -16.34
CA LYS A 139 -19.26 13.33 -16.15
C LYS A 139 -20.43 12.36 -16.22
N GLU A 140 -20.27 11.28 -16.97
CA GLU A 140 -21.26 10.24 -17.23
C GLU A 140 -20.54 8.91 -17.42
N GLY A 141 -21.20 7.82 -17.05
CA GLY A 141 -20.62 6.48 -17.03
C GLY A 141 -21.58 5.48 -16.38
N THR A 142 -21.10 4.27 -16.13
CA THR A 142 -21.87 3.26 -15.39
C THR A 142 -22.04 3.66 -13.93
N GLU A 143 -22.99 3.05 -13.21
CA GLU A 143 -23.17 3.31 -11.77
C GLU A 143 -21.88 3.02 -10.96
N GLU A 144 -21.18 1.94 -11.31
CA GLU A 144 -19.90 1.57 -10.69
C GLU A 144 -18.81 2.61 -10.97
N GLU A 145 -18.72 3.10 -12.21
CA GLU A 145 -17.77 4.15 -12.58
C GLU A 145 -18.08 5.45 -11.82
N MET A 146 -19.35 5.86 -11.74
CA MET A 146 -19.73 7.07 -11.03
C MET A 146 -19.54 6.97 -9.50
N LYS A 147 -19.68 5.77 -8.92
CA LYS A 147 -19.29 5.51 -7.51
C LYS A 147 -17.79 5.75 -7.31
N LEU A 148 -16.97 5.29 -8.24
CA LEU A 148 -15.52 5.50 -8.21
C LEU A 148 -15.17 6.98 -8.38
N VAL A 149 -15.81 7.69 -9.32
CA VAL A 149 -15.66 9.14 -9.52
C VAL A 149 -15.97 9.91 -8.23
N LYS A 150 -17.07 9.54 -7.56
CA LYS A 150 -17.44 10.15 -6.28
C LYS A 150 -16.35 9.90 -5.24
N LYS A 151 -15.90 8.65 -5.08
CA LYS A 151 -14.85 8.30 -4.13
C LYS A 151 -13.56 9.06 -4.40
N VAL A 152 -13.09 9.12 -5.65
CA VAL A 152 -11.87 9.87 -6.01
C VAL A 152 -12.01 11.37 -5.71
N LYS A 153 -13.21 11.96 -5.83
CA LYS A 153 -13.45 13.38 -5.49
C LYS A 153 -13.49 13.67 -4.00
N GLU A 154 -13.79 12.67 -3.17
CA GLU A 154 -13.85 12.80 -1.72
C GLU A 154 -12.46 12.95 -1.08
N TYR A 155 -11.38 12.64 -1.81
CA TYR A 155 -10.03 12.61 -1.27
C TYR A 155 -8.99 13.36 -2.11
N ASP A 156 -8.03 13.94 -1.40
CA ASP A 156 -6.70 14.25 -1.94
C ASP A 156 -5.79 13.05 -1.75
N TYR A 157 -4.93 12.81 -2.74
CA TYR A 157 -4.11 11.60 -2.84
C TYR A 157 -2.63 11.92 -2.84
N ASP A 158 -1.89 11.19 -2.02
CA ASP A 158 -0.44 11.12 -2.02
C ASP A 158 -0.03 9.68 -2.30
N VAL A 159 0.54 9.42 -3.48
CA VAL A 159 1.00 8.08 -3.86
C VAL A 159 2.29 7.72 -3.14
N GLU A 160 2.32 6.63 -2.39
CA GLU A 160 3.43 6.29 -1.49
C GLU A 160 4.27 5.10 -1.98
N LEU A 161 3.64 4.10 -2.59
CA LEU A 161 4.32 2.88 -3.01
C LEU A 161 3.73 2.33 -4.31
N TYR A 162 4.58 1.86 -5.22
CA TYR A 162 4.20 1.08 -6.39
C TYR A 162 4.35 -0.41 -6.11
N LEU A 163 3.27 -1.18 -6.21
CA LEU A 163 3.24 -2.59 -5.83
C LEU A 163 3.49 -3.55 -7.00
N GLY A 164 3.31 -3.09 -8.23
CA GLY A 164 3.42 -3.92 -9.43
C GLY A 164 2.31 -3.66 -10.44
N ASP A 165 2.30 -4.49 -11.48
CA ASP A 165 1.40 -4.34 -12.63
C ASP A 165 0.79 -5.66 -13.10
N LYS A 166 -0.25 -5.58 -13.92
CA LYS A 166 -0.90 -6.72 -14.57
C LYS A 166 -1.31 -6.34 -15.99
N LEU A 167 -0.95 -7.20 -16.95
CA LEU A 167 -1.39 -7.06 -18.34
C LEU A 167 -2.87 -7.45 -18.48
N VAL A 168 -3.67 -6.52 -19.01
CA VAL A 168 -5.09 -6.68 -19.32
C VAL A 168 -5.39 -5.99 -20.66
N THR A 169 -6.59 -5.46 -20.88
CA THR A 169 -6.81 -4.44 -21.91
C THR A 169 -6.11 -3.16 -21.47
N GLY A 170 -4.83 -3.01 -21.83
CA GLY A 170 -3.91 -2.03 -21.24
C GLY A 170 -3.08 -2.66 -20.12
N ILE A 171 -2.72 -1.87 -19.12
CA ILE A 171 -1.96 -2.34 -17.96
C ILE A 171 -2.61 -1.81 -16.69
N ASP A 172 -2.94 -2.68 -15.76
CA ASP A 172 -3.35 -2.31 -14.40
C ASP A 172 -2.09 -2.12 -13.54
N TYR A 173 -1.97 -0.98 -12.88
CA TYR A 173 -0.89 -0.63 -11.95
C TYR A 173 -1.47 -0.50 -10.54
N TYR A 174 -0.80 -1.09 -9.56
CA TYR A 174 -1.27 -1.15 -8.18
C TYR A 174 -0.44 -0.23 -7.29
N TYR A 175 -1.10 0.66 -6.55
CA TYR A 175 -0.45 1.66 -5.71
C TYR A 175 -1.01 1.66 -4.29
N ILE A 176 -0.14 1.96 -3.32
CA ILE A 176 -0.55 2.42 -2.00
C ILE A 176 -0.53 3.94 -2.02
N ALA A 177 -1.64 4.56 -1.60
CA ALA A 177 -1.75 5.99 -1.43
C ALA A 177 -2.21 6.35 -0.02
N GLN A 178 -1.56 7.35 0.57
CA GLN A 178 -2.15 8.11 1.65
C GLN A 178 -3.26 8.97 1.06
N VAL A 179 -4.41 8.99 1.72
CA VAL A 179 -5.52 9.84 1.33
C VAL A 179 -5.92 10.77 2.46
N GLN A 180 -6.38 11.97 2.11
CA GLN A 180 -6.97 12.91 3.04
C GLN A 180 -8.36 13.30 2.54
N ASN A 181 -9.39 13.08 3.36
CA ASN A 181 -10.74 13.45 2.99
C ASN A 181 -10.84 14.98 2.90
N VAL A 182 -11.35 15.48 1.78
CA VAL A 182 -11.34 16.92 1.47
C VAL A 182 -12.21 17.76 2.41
N GLU A 183 -13.26 17.16 3.01
CA GLU A 183 -14.18 17.85 3.90
C GLU A 183 -13.78 17.72 5.36
N THR A 184 -13.46 16.50 5.80
CA THR A 184 -13.21 16.17 7.21
C THR A 184 -11.75 16.24 7.60
N THR A 185 -10.83 16.32 6.62
CA THR A 185 -9.37 16.26 6.79
C THR A 185 -8.84 14.95 7.38
N VAL A 186 -9.71 13.95 7.58
CA VAL A 186 -9.35 12.63 8.09
C VAL A 186 -8.47 11.92 7.08
N LYS A 187 -7.34 11.38 7.56
CA LYS A 187 -6.40 10.60 6.76
C LYS A 187 -6.76 9.12 6.75
N GLY A 188 -6.42 8.43 5.67
CA GLY A 188 -6.54 6.98 5.53
C GLY A 188 -5.51 6.44 4.54
N ILE A 189 -5.53 5.12 4.31
CA ILE A 189 -4.67 4.45 3.32
C ILE A 189 -5.55 3.64 2.36
N GLN A 190 -5.31 3.84 1.07
CA GLN A 190 -6.02 3.14 0.00
C GLN A 190 -5.05 2.35 -0.88
N LEU A 191 -5.46 1.14 -1.25
CA LEU A 191 -4.94 0.42 -2.41
C LEU A 191 -5.72 0.90 -3.63
N VAL A 192 -5.01 1.48 -4.59
CA VAL A 192 -5.60 2.09 -5.80
C VAL A 192 -5.08 1.35 -7.02
N THR A 193 -6.01 0.89 -7.86
CA THR A 193 -5.69 0.27 -9.15
C THR A 193 -5.93 1.28 -10.27
N VAL A 194 -4.90 1.54 -11.06
CA VAL A 194 -4.94 2.43 -12.23
C VAL A 194 -4.80 1.59 -13.49
N ASN A 195 -5.78 1.67 -14.39
CA ASN A 195 -5.68 1.06 -15.72
C ASN A 195 -5.14 2.08 -16.72
N ASN A 196 -4.17 1.67 -17.55
CA ASN A 196 -3.55 2.50 -18.59
C ASN A 196 -3.69 1.85 -19.99
N PRO A 197 -4.86 1.95 -20.63
CA PRO A 197 -5.08 1.56 -22.01
C PRO A 197 -4.65 2.67 -22.98
N SER A 198 -4.62 2.38 -24.28
CA SER A 198 -4.31 3.37 -25.32
C SER A 198 -5.29 4.55 -25.36
N SER A 199 -6.51 4.40 -24.83
CA SER A 199 -7.53 5.45 -24.74
C SER A 199 -7.29 6.45 -23.60
N GLY A 200 -6.29 6.22 -22.74
CA GLY A 200 -5.96 7.08 -21.60
C GLY A 200 -6.23 6.44 -20.26
N SER A 201 -5.43 6.83 -19.26
CA SER A 201 -5.39 6.22 -17.93
C SER A 201 -6.55 6.66 -17.04
N LYS A 202 -7.07 5.73 -16.22
CA LYS A 202 -8.08 6.02 -15.18
C LYS A 202 -7.93 5.10 -13.98
N VAL A 203 -8.46 5.54 -12.84
CA VAL A 203 -8.63 4.65 -11.68
C VAL A 203 -9.76 3.68 -12.00
N VAL A 204 -9.58 2.41 -11.66
CA VAL A 204 -10.57 1.35 -11.90
C VAL A 204 -11.02 0.64 -10.62
N GLU A 205 -10.24 0.74 -9.54
CA GLU A 205 -10.59 0.16 -8.24
C GLU A 205 -9.93 0.95 -7.11
N ILE A 206 -10.65 1.07 -5.98
CA ILE A 206 -10.13 1.63 -4.74
C ILE A 206 -10.59 0.78 -3.57
N LYS A 207 -9.64 0.26 -2.81
CA LYS A 207 -9.90 -0.50 -1.58
C LYS A 207 -9.29 0.23 -0.39
N ASP A 208 -10.12 0.56 0.59
CA ASP A 208 -9.64 1.10 1.86
C ASP A 208 -8.93 -0.03 2.61
N ILE A 209 -7.69 0.21 3.03
CA ILE A 209 -6.90 -0.77 3.78
C ILE A 209 -6.59 -0.31 5.20
N LEU A 210 -6.73 0.99 5.49
CA LEU A 210 -6.59 1.59 6.82
C LEU A 210 -7.34 2.92 6.94
#